data_AF-A0A968Y8B9-F1
#
_entry.id   AF-A0A968Y8B9-F1
#
_cell.length_a   1.000
_cell.length_b   1.000
_cell.length_c   1.000
_cell.angle_alpha   90.00
_cell.angle_beta   90.00
_cell.angle_gamma   90.00
#
_symmetry.space_group_name_H-M   'P 1'
#
loop_
_entity.id
_entity.type
_entity.pdbx_description
1 polymer ?
#
loop_
_entity_poly.entity_id
_entity_poly.type
_entity_poly.pdbx_seq_one_letter_code
_entity_poly.pdbx_strand_id
1 'polypeptide(L)'
;MPKAYDYDLRCKVFEAIELNGMKPSEVSEAFGISRNTIHQWTLLKTETGDLTPRSVGQSKPNEKIIDLDAFRAFVSAHPEKTQAELAQL
;
A
#
# COMPACT_ATOMS: atom_id res chain seq x y z
N MET A 1 -4.91 13.02 -1.94
CA MET A 1 -5.39 12.34 -0.71
C MET A 1 -4.68 12.95 0.48
N PRO A 2 -5.29 12.95 1.69
CA PRO A 2 -4.63 13.43 2.90
C PRO A 2 -3.34 12.64 3.18
N LYS A 3 -2.33 13.31 3.73
CA LYS A 3 -1.08 12.68 4.15
C LYS A 3 -1.38 11.66 5.25
N ALA A 4 -0.80 10.47 5.14
CA ALA A 4 -0.86 9.48 6.21
C ALA A 4 -0.12 9.99 7.45
N TYR A 5 -0.61 9.63 8.63
CA TYR A 5 0.10 9.88 9.89
C TYR A 5 1.47 9.21 9.89
N ASP A 6 2.46 9.91 10.47
CA ASP A 6 3.84 9.46 10.57
C ASP A 6 3.95 8.15 11.37
N TYR A 7 4.94 7.32 11.02
CA TYR A 7 5.10 5.98 11.60
C TYR A 7 5.37 6.03 13.12
N ASP A 8 6.22 6.97 13.55
CA ASP A 8 6.55 7.17 14.97
C ASP A 8 5.31 7.44 15.82
N LEU A 9 4.36 8.24 15.31
CA LEU A 9 3.09 8.51 16.00
C LEU A 9 2.27 7.23 16.19
N ARG A 10 2.24 6.35 15.18
CA ARG A 10 1.53 5.06 15.25
C ARG A 10 2.17 4.16 16.29
N CYS A 11 3.49 4.06 16.31
CA CYS A 11 4.23 3.27 17.29
C CYS A 11 3.93 3.75 18.72
N LYS A 12 4.00 5.06 18.99
CA LYS A 12 3.69 5.64 20.31
C LYS A 12 2.26 5.39 20.76
N VAL A 13 1.30 5.44 19.84
CA VAL A 13 -0.11 5.12 20.10
C VAL A 13 -0.27 3.66 20.53
N PHE A 14 0.39 2.72 19.85
CA PHE A 14 0.36 1.31 20.23
C PHE A 14 1.13 1.02 21.51
N GLU A 15 2.26 1.70 21.73
CA GLU A 15 3.03 1.61 22.97
C GLU A 15 2.18 2.05 24.17
N ALA A 16 1.40 3.13 24.04
CA ALA A 16 0.47 3.57 25.09
C ALA A 16 -0.64 2.54 25.38
N ILE A 17 -1.10 1.80 24.36
CA ILE A 17 -2.11 0.76 24.54
C ILE A 17 -1.51 -0.50 25.18
N GLU A 18 -0.33 -0.93 24.71
CA GLU A 18 0.30 -2.20 25.12
C GLU A 18 1.07 -2.09 26.43
N LEU A 19 1.84 -1.02 26.64
CA LEU A 19 2.64 -0.83 27.87
C LEU A 19 1.85 -0.17 28.99
N ASN A 20 1.08 0.87 28.68
CA ASN A 20 0.33 1.61 29.71
C ASN A 20 -1.09 1.06 29.92
N GLY A 21 -1.52 0.07 29.13
CA GLY A 21 -2.85 -0.53 29.23
C GLY A 21 -4.00 0.46 28.96
N MET A 22 -3.71 1.57 28.26
CA MET A 22 -4.69 2.64 28.04
C MET A 22 -5.80 2.16 27.10
N LYS A 23 -7.03 2.60 27.38
CA LYS A 23 -8.16 2.31 26.49
C LYS A 23 -8.04 3.15 25.22
N PRO A 24 -8.55 2.67 24.07
CA PRO A 24 -8.57 3.45 22.83
C PRO A 24 -9.26 4.82 22.95
N SER A 25 -10.19 4.98 23.90
CA SER A 25 -10.81 6.28 24.21
C SER A 25 -9.82 7.27 24.84
N GLU A 26 -9.02 6.82 25.80
CA GLU A 26 -8.05 7.66 26.51
C GLU A 26 -6.90 8.05 25.57
N VAL A 27 -6.46 7.10 24.73
CA VAL A 27 -5.44 7.34 23.71
C VAL A 27 -5.95 8.29 22.63
N SER A 28 -7.23 8.21 22.27
CA SER A 28 -7.85 9.14 21.32
C SER A 28 -7.80 10.58 21.83
N GLU A 29 -8.11 10.79 23.11
CA GLU A 29 -8.04 12.11 23.76
C GLU A 29 -6.60 12.59 23.95
N ALA A 30 -5.70 11.72 24.40
CA ALA A 30 -4.30 12.06 24.68
C ALA A 30 -3.50 12.44 23.42
N PHE A 31 -3.72 11.74 22.30
CA PHE A 31 -2.99 11.96 21.05
C PHE A 31 -3.76 12.81 20.04
N GLY A 32 -5.03 13.15 20.31
CA GLY A 32 -5.88 13.91 19.39
C GLY A 32 -6.21 13.16 18.09
N ILE A 33 -6.23 11.83 18.14
CA ILE A 33 -6.47 10.96 16.98
C ILE A 33 -7.85 10.34 17.12
N SER A 34 -8.58 10.19 16.01
CA SER A 34 -9.91 9.56 16.07
C SER A 34 -9.83 8.09 16.48
N ARG A 35 -10.79 7.62 17.30
CA ARG A 35 -10.93 6.19 17.65
C ARG A 35 -11.00 5.29 16.42
N ASN A 36 -11.59 5.77 15.32
CA ASN A 36 -11.65 5.03 14.06
C ASN A 36 -10.25 4.82 13.46
N THR A 37 -9.38 5.82 13.51
CA THR A 37 -7.98 5.70 13.04
C THR A 37 -7.21 4.66 13.84
N ILE A 38 -7.36 4.65 15.16
CA ILE A 38 -6.74 3.65 16.05
C ILE A 38 -7.23 2.24 15.65
N HIS A 39 -8.54 2.06 15.48
CA HIS A 39 -9.12 0.79 15.04
C HIS A 39 -8.56 0.32 13.68
N GLN A 40 -8.45 1.21 12.69
CA GLN A 40 -7.87 0.89 11.38
C GLN A 40 -6.41 0.43 11.49
N TRP A 41 -5.61 1.04 12.37
CA TRP A 41 -4.24 0.60 12.60
C TRP A 41 -4.17 -0.76 13.31
N THR A 42 -5.11 -1.05 14.21
CA THR A 42 -5.19 -2.38 14.85
C THR A 42 -5.47 -3.46 13.81
N LEU A 43 -6.45 -3.22 12.91
CA LEU A 43 -6.73 -4.12 11.79
C LEU A 43 -5.50 -4.31 10.90
N LEU A 44 -4.83 -3.21 10.54
CA LEU A 44 -3.63 -3.26 9.69
C LEU A 44 -2.49 -4.05 10.35
N LYS A 45 -2.28 -3.89 11.66
CA LYS A 45 -1.32 -4.68 12.45
C LYS A 45 -1.71 -6.16 12.48
N THR A 46 -3.00 -6.50 12.57
CA THR A 46 -3.44 -7.91 12.54
C THR A 46 -3.31 -8.54 11.15
N GLU A 47 -3.49 -7.77 10.08
CA GLU A 47 -3.39 -8.26 8.70
C GLU A 47 -1.95 -8.38 8.21
N THR A 48 -1.13 -7.35 8.48
CA THR A 48 0.22 -7.19 7.89
C THR A 48 1.34 -7.47 8.90
N GLY A 49 1.03 -7.46 10.21
CA GLY A 49 2.03 -7.56 11.28
C GLY A 49 2.80 -6.27 11.56
N ASP A 50 2.55 -5.21 10.80
CA ASP A 50 3.27 -3.93 10.87
C ASP A 50 2.28 -2.75 10.88
N LEU A 51 2.75 -1.57 11.29
CA LEU A 51 2.00 -0.31 11.35
C LEU A 51 2.33 0.63 10.18
N THR A 52 3.11 0.16 9.21
CA THR A 52 3.49 0.98 8.06
C THR A 52 2.25 1.42 7.29
N PRO A 53 2.16 2.70 6.87
CA PRO A 53 1.09 3.13 5.99
C PRO A 53 1.10 2.26 4.75
N ARG A 54 -0.07 1.70 4.39
CA ARG A 54 -0.24 1.07 3.09
C ARG A 54 0.26 2.06 2.05
N SER A 55 1.18 1.61 1.20
CA SER A 55 1.69 2.45 0.13
C SER A 55 0.48 3.01 -0.61
N VAL A 56 0.44 4.35 -0.75
CA VAL A 56 -0.54 4.99 -1.62
C VAL A 56 -0.05 4.64 -3.01
N GLY A 57 -0.38 3.42 -3.44
CA GLY A 57 0.03 2.89 -4.71
C GLY A 57 -0.43 3.88 -5.75
N GLN A 58 0.51 4.43 -6.50
CA GLN A 58 0.19 4.88 -7.84
C GLN A 58 -0.60 3.73 -8.45
N SER A 59 -1.84 4.00 -8.83
CA SER A 59 -2.69 3.01 -9.47
C SER A 59 -1.81 2.26 -10.46
N LYS A 60 -1.67 0.94 -10.32
CA LYS A 60 -0.81 0.17 -11.22
C LYS A 60 -1.15 0.64 -12.63
N PRO A 61 -0.18 1.17 -13.41
CA PRO A 61 -0.48 1.56 -14.77
C PRO A 61 -1.13 0.34 -15.42
N ASN A 62 -2.27 0.55 -16.08
CA ASN A 62 -3.07 -0.53 -16.66
C ASN A 62 -2.13 -1.36 -17.56
N GLU A 63 -1.65 -2.51 -17.05
CA GLU A 63 -0.57 -3.27 -17.68
C GLU A 63 -1.16 -3.91 -18.94
N LYS A 64 -1.02 -3.22 -20.07
CA LYS A 64 -1.46 -3.72 -21.38
C LYS A 64 -0.68 -4.95 -21.82
N ILE A 65 0.50 -5.17 -21.25
CA ILE A 65 1.35 -6.34 -21.48
C ILE A 65 1.42 -7.10 -20.16
N ILE A 66 0.62 -8.15 -20.06
CA ILE A 66 0.48 -8.99 -18.86
C ILE A 66 1.64 -10.01 -18.80
N ASP A 67 2.14 -10.44 -19.96
CA ASP A 67 3.25 -11.39 -20.09
C ASP A 67 4.38 -10.77 -20.92
N LEU A 68 5.44 -10.35 -20.23
CA LEU A 68 6.61 -9.74 -20.84
C LEU A 68 7.48 -10.76 -21.59
N ASP A 69 7.47 -12.02 -21.18
CA ASP A 69 8.30 -13.06 -21.80
C ASP A 69 7.67 -13.55 -23.11
N ALA A 70 6.34 -13.71 -23.13
CA ALA A 70 5.61 -13.95 -24.38
C ALA A 70 5.77 -12.78 -25.37
N PHE A 71 5.72 -11.53 -24.89
CA PHE A 71 5.94 -10.36 -25.72
C PHE A 71 7.37 -10.32 -26.31
N ARG A 72 8.39 -10.67 -25.52
CA ARG A 72 9.78 -10.76 -25.99
C ARG A 72 9.96 -11.83 -27.05
N ALA A 73 9.35 -13.00 -26.86
CA ALA A 73 9.38 -14.07 -27.85
C ALA A 73 8.71 -13.64 -29.17
N PHE A 74 7.57 -12.95 -29.08
CA PHE A 74 6.84 -12.42 -30.24
C PHE A 74 7.64 -11.38 -31.04
N VAL A 75 8.28 -10.42 -30.37
CA VAL A 75 9.14 -9.43 -31.02
C VAL A 75 10.38 -10.07 -31.64
N SER A 76 10.98 -11.06 -30.95
CA SER A 76 12.14 -11.78 -31.46
C SER A 76 11.84 -12.66 -32.68
N ALA A 77 10.58 -13.11 -32.82
CA ALA A 77 10.12 -13.89 -33.97
C ALA A 77 9.85 -13.02 -35.22
N HIS A 78 9.77 -11.70 -35.07
CA HIS A 78 9.47 -10.75 -36.14
C HIS A 78 10.41 -9.52 -36.12
N PRO A 79 11.74 -9.72 -36.22
CA PRO A 79 12.73 -8.64 -36.18
C PRO A 79 12.60 -7.65 -37.35
N GLU A 80 11.99 -8.06 -38.45
CA GLU A 80 11.79 -7.28 -39.67
C GLU A 80 10.58 -6.35 -39.63
N LYS A 81 9.68 -6.53 -38.66
CA LYS A 81 8.41 -5.80 -38.60
C LYS A 81 8.49 -4.60 -37.68
N THR A 82 7.90 -3.50 -38.12
CA THR A 82 7.76 -2.30 -37.30
C THR A 82 6.69 -2.49 -36.21
N GLN A 83 6.71 -1.66 -35.18
CA GLN A 83 5.72 -1.73 -34.09
C GLN A 83 4.26 -1.64 -34.59
N ALA A 84 4.00 -0.88 -35.66
CA ALA A 84 2.66 -0.74 -36.25
C ALA A 84 2.18 -2.02 -36.95
N GLU A 85 3.10 -2.77 -37.57
CA GLU A 85 2.81 -4.04 -38.23
C GLU A 85 2.66 -5.17 -37.21
N LEU A 86 3.46 -5.15 -36.14
CA LEU A 86 3.32 -6.07 -35.01
C LEU A 86 1.98 -5.92 -34.28
N ALA A 87 1.41 -4.73 -34.25
CA ALA A 87 0.11 -4.47 -33.64
C ALA A 87 -1.09 -4.98 -34.48
N GLN A 88 -0.86 -5.41 -35.73
CA GLN A 88 -1.90 -5.95 -36.63
C GLN A 88 -1.92 -7.48 -36.71
N LEU A 89 -0.94 -8.15 -36.09
CA LEU A 89 -0.82 -9.62 -36.01
C LEU A 89 -1.50 -10.16 -34.75
#